data_AF-A0A3M1DFP2-F1
#
_entry.id   AF-A0A3M1DFP2-F1
#
_cell.length_a   1.000
_cell.length_b   1.000
_cell.length_c   1.000
_cell.angle_alpha   90.00
_cell.angle_beta   90.00
_cell.angle_gamma   90.00
#
_symmetry.space_group_name_H-M   'P 1'
#
loop_
_entity.id
_entity.type
_entity.pdbx_description
1 polymer ?
#
loop_
_entity_poly.entity_id
_entity_poly.type
_entity_poly.pdbx_seq_one_letter_code
_entity_poly.pdbx_strand_id
1 'polypeptide(L)'
;MIELGGNIVLKGFKERDYAELIVVKKLVGRYARQLTDHGKEIKTLEVSLRSHEKGASSLFEIDAHISVGEGSFAASATDRNLFVCLDSALKKLTAQLP
;
A
#
# COMPACT_ATOMS: atom_id res chain seq x y z
N MET A 1 2.53 -4.59 12.12
CA MET A 1 3.45 -4.81 10.98
C MET A 1 3.28 -6.23 10.47
N ILE A 2 3.04 -6.39 9.18
CA ILE A 2 3.02 -7.65 8.45
C ILE A 2 4.05 -7.51 7.33
N GLU A 3 4.96 -8.47 7.20
CA GLU A 3 5.95 -8.52 6.13
C GLU A 3 5.44 -9.46 5.04
N LEU A 4 5.52 -9.04 3.77
CA LEU A 4 5.10 -9.86 2.62
C LEU A 4 6.25 -10.58 1.92
N GLY A 5 7.41 -10.59 2.57
CA GLY A 5 8.67 -11.08 2.02
C GLY A 5 9.51 -9.94 1.44
N GLY A 6 10.84 -10.11 1.55
CA GLY A 6 11.82 -9.14 1.07
C GLY A 6 11.63 -7.75 1.67
N ASN A 7 11.34 -6.78 0.82
CA ASN A 7 11.40 -5.34 1.09
C ASN A 7 10.02 -4.68 1.29
N ILE A 8 8.95 -5.48 1.48
CA ILE A 8 7.56 -5.00 1.53
C ILE A 8 6.97 -5.11 2.93
N VAL A 9 6.47 -3.98 3.44
CA VAL A 9 6.00 -3.82 4.82
C VAL A 9 4.59 -3.24 4.84
N LEU A 10 3.70 -3.89 5.60
CA LEU A 10 2.34 -3.41 5.88
C LEU A 10 2.17 -3.02 7.35
N LYS A 11 1.88 -1.75 7.65
CA LYS A 11 1.60 -1.22 9.00
C LYS A 11 0.11 -0.91 9.16
N GLY A 12 -0.46 -1.14 10.34
CA GLY A 12 -1.90 -0.92 10.61
C GLY A 12 -2.86 -2.01 10.10
N PHE A 13 -2.38 -3.02 9.37
CA PHE A 13 -3.23 -4.09 8.83
C PHE A 13 -3.46 -5.29 9.77
N LYS A 14 -2.79 -5.36 10.93
CA LYS A 14 -2.85 -6.54 11.84
C LYS A 14 -4.26 -6.86 12.35
N GLU A 15 -5.12 -5.85 12.45
CA GLU A 15 -6.48 -5.96 12.98
C GLU A 15 -7.53 -6.23 11.90
N ARG A 16 -7.12 -6.30 10.63
CA ARG A 16 -8.00 -6.63 9.50
C ARG A 16 -8.28 -8.12 9.48
N ASP A 17 -9.44 -8.49 8.94
CA ASP A 17 -9.80 -9.90 8.85
C ASP A 17 -8.93 -10.64 7.81
N TYR A 18 -8.96 -11.97 7.87
CA TYR A 18 -8.13 -12.80 6.99
C TYR A 18 -8.44 -12.61 5.50
N ALA A 19 -9.72 -12.40 5.14
CA ALA A 19 -10.13 -12.21 3.76
C ALA A 19 -9.67 -10.85 3.23
N GLU A 20 -9.82 -9.78 4.02
CA GLU A 20 -9.27 -8.45 3.75
C GLU A 20 -7.75 -8.53 3.54
N LEU A 21 -7.05 -9.23 4.43
CA LEU A 21 -5.60 -9.42 4.33
C LEU A 21 -5.19 -10.13 3.03
N ILE A 22 -5.93 -11.13 2.57
CA ILE A 22 -5.65 -11.78 1.28
C ILE A 22 -5.72 -10.76 0.14
N VAL A 23 -6.76 -9.92 0.11
CA VAL A 23 -6.94 -8.92 -0.94
C VAL A 23 -5.83 -7.86 -0.88
N VAL A 24 -5.51 -7.34 0.31
CA VAL A 24 -4.42 -6.38 0.52
C VAL A 24 -3.10 -6.95 -0.01
N LYS A 25 -2.76 -8.20 0.34
CA LYS A 25 -1.53 -8.87 -0.11
C LYS A 25 -1.47 -9.00 -1.63
N LYS A 26 -2.57 -9.43 -2.26
CA LYS A 26 -2.66 -9.56 -3.72
C LYS A 26 -2.49 -8.22 -4.41
N LEU A 27 -3.09 -7.16 -3.87
CA LEU A 27 -3.03 -5.83 -4.46
C LEU A 27 -1.61 -5.27 -4.37
N VAL A 28 -1.00 -5.27 -3.17
CA VAL A 28 0.37 -4.78 -2.96
C VAL A 28 1.37 -5.61 -3.77
N GLY A 29 1.23 -6.93 -3.77
CA GLY A 29 2.07 -7.83 -4.56
C GLY A 29 1.96 -7.59 -6.07
N ARG A 30 0.77 -7.29 -6.58
CA ARG A 30 0.56 -6.93 -7.99
C ARG A 30 1.34 -5.66 -8.36
N TYR A 31 1.24 -4.60 -7.57
CA TYR A 31 1.97 -3.35 -7.84
C TYR A 31 3.48 -3.53 -7.72
N ALA A 32 3.94 -4.24 -6.69
CA ALA A 32 5.37 -4.55 -6.54
C ALA A 32 5.90 -5.32 -7.76
N ARG A 33 5.16 -6.34 -8.22
CA ARG A 33 5.51 -7.09 -9.42
C ARG A 33 5.53 -6.22 -10.68
N GLN A 34 4.54 -5.36 -10.87
CA GLN A 34 4.51 -4.45 -12.02
C GLN A 34 5.74 -3.53 -12.07
N LEU A 35 6.19 -3.04 -10.91
CA LEU A 35 7.38 -2.19 -10.83
C LEU A 35 8.65 -2.98 -11.14
N THR A 36 8.80 -4.19 -10.61
CA THR A 36 9.95 -5.05 -10.95
C THR A 36 9.96 -5.47 -12.41
N ASP A 37 8.79 -5.75 -12.99
CA ASP A 37 8.63 -6.10 -14.41
C ASP A 37 9.01 -4.90 -15.32
N HIS A 38 8.91 -3.67 -14.82
CA HIS A 38 9.40 -2.44 -15.49
C HIS A 38 10.85 -2.08 -15.13
N GLY A 39 11.61 -2.99 -14.52
CA GLY A 39 13.04 -2.81 -14.24
C GLY A 39 13.34 -1.94 -13.01
N LYS A 40 12.34 -1.62 -12.17
CA LYS A 40 12.58 -0.90 -10.92
C LYS A 40 13.07 -1.85 -9.84
N GLU A 41 14.20 -1.52 -9.23
CA GLU A 41 14.71 -2.20 -8.04
C GLU A 41 14.04 -1.62 -6.79
N ILE A 42 13.11 -2.38 -6.19
CA ILE A 42 12.42 -1.97 -4.96
C ILE A 42 13.34 -2.25 -3.76
N LYS A 43 13.88 -1.18 -3.14
CA LYS A 43 14.65 -1.27 -1.89
C LYS A 43 13.74 -1.39 -0.68
N THR A 44 12.66 -0.62 -0.64
CA THR A 44 11.60 -0.72 0.36
C THR A 44 10.26 -0.28 -0.23
N LEU A 45 9.19 -0.96 0.15
CA LEU A 45 7.81 -0.54 -0.08
C LEU A 45 7.06 -0.66 1.25
N GLU A 46 6.70 0.48 1.83
CA GLU A 46 5.94 0.56 3.06
C GLU A 46 4.53 1.05 2.77
N VAL A 47 3.53 0.35 3.30
CA VAL A 47 2.13 0.78 3.25
C VAL A 47 1.59 0.85 4.68
N SER A 48 1.13 2.02 5.07
CA SER A 48 0.56 2.29 6.39
C SER A 48 -0.93 2.56 6.29
N LEU A 49 -1.72 1.80 7.05
CA LEU A 49 -3.16 2.00 7.20
C LEU A 49 -3.47 2.72 8.52
N ARG A 50 -4.28 3.76 8.43
CA ARG A 50 -5.01 4.36 9.56
C ARG A 50 -6.51 4.27 9.29
N SER A 51 -7.28 3.89 10.29
CA SER A 51 -8.75 3.87 10.22
C SER A 51 -9.31 4.82 11.26
N HIS A 52 -10.15 5.74 10.82
CA HIS A 52 -10.94 6.62 11.68
C HIS A 52 -12.37 6.08 11.71
N GLU A 53 -12.74 5.44 12.81
CA GLU A 53 -14.11 4.99 13.03
C GLU A 53 -14.93 6.14 13.63
N LYS A 54 -15.99 6.57 12.93
CA LYS A 54 -16.92 7.58 13.46
C LYS A 54 -18.35 7.10 13.22
N GLY A 55 -18.92 6.43 14.22
CA GLY A 55 -20.26 5.84 14.14
C GLY A 55 -20.30 4.68 13.14
N ALA A 56 -21.30 4.65 12.24
CA ALA A 56 -21.47 3.60 11.24
C ALA A 56 -20.55 3.74 9.99
N SER A 57 -19.68 4.74 9.95
CA SER A 57 -18.78 4.98 8.82
C SER A 57 -17.32 4.86 9.26
N SER A 58 -16.58 4.00 8.58
CA SER A 58 -15.13 3.95 8.65
C SER A 58 -14.53 4.80 7.53
N LEU A 59 -13.58 5.66 7.87
CA LEU A 59 -12.75 6.38 6.90
C LEU A 59 -11.35 5.78 6.97
N PHE A 60 -10.86 5.26 5.85
CA PHE A 60 -9.53 4.68 5.73
C PHE A 60 -8.59 5.68 5.10
N GLU A 61 -7.40 5.80 5.69
CA GLU A 61 -6.29 6.57 5.17
C GLU A 61 -5.11 5.62 4.93
N ILE A 62 -4.55 5.67 3.72
CA ILE A 62 -3.37 4.90 3.33
C ILE A 62 -2.26 5.89 3.01
N ASP A 63 -1.10 5.70 3.64
CA ASP A 63 0.17 6.25 3.18
C ASP A 63 1.01 5.13 2.58
N ALA A 64 1.50 5.35 1.36
CA ALA A 64 2.43 4.46 0.70
C ALA A 64 3.75 5.18 0.46
N HIS A 65 4.86 4.55 0.84
CA HIS A 65 6.21 5.05 0.65
C HIS A 65 7.04 3.98 -0.06
N ILE A 66 7.72 4.35 -1.14
CA ILE A 66 8.62 3.45 -1.86
C ILE A 66 10.00 4.07 -2.00
N SER A 67 11.04 3.26 -1.79
CA SER A 67 12.42 3.60 -2.09
C SER A 67 12.91 2.72 -3.23
N VAL A 68 13.42 3.35 -4.28
CA VAL A 68 14.03 2.72 -5.46
C VAL A 68 15.43 3.29 -5.67
N GLY A 69 16.18 2.78 -6.65
CA GLY A 69 17.51 3.30 -6.98
C GLY A 69 17.55 4.81 -7.24
N GLU A 70 16.49 5.36 -7.84
CA GLU A 70 16.39 6.75 -8.29
C GLU A 70 15.94 7.74 -7.20
N GLY A 71 15.45 7.26 -6.05
CA GLY A 71 14.94 8.11 -5.00
C GLY A 71 13.86 7.45 -4.16
N SER A 72 13.20 8.26 -3.32
CA SER A 72 12.06 7.82 -2.53
C SER A 72 10.84 8.66 -2.86
N PHE A 73 9.68 8.00 -2.95
CA PHE A 73 8.42 8.59 -3.37
C PHE A 73 7.36 8.25 -2.34
N ALA A 74 6.39 9.14 -2.18
CA ALA A 74 5.30 8.96 -1.25
C ALA A 74 3.97 9.39 -1.88
N ALA A 75 2.91 8.67 -1.54
CA ALA A 75 1.56 9.01 -1.95
C ALA A 75 0.57 8.59 -0.87
N SER A 76 -0.52 9.33 -0.75
CA SER A 76 -1.60 8.99 0.16
C SER A 76 -2.97 9.02 -0.52
N ALA A 77 -3.90 8.29 0.08
CA ALA A 77 -5.30 8.30 -0.30
C ALA A 77 -6.19 8.16 0.93
N THR A 78 -7.44 8.61 0.78
CA THR A 78 -8.46 8.47 1.81
C THR A 78 -9.75 8.04 1.13
N ASP A 79 -10.39 7.00 1.65
CA ASP A 79 -11.66 6.47 1.12
C ASP A 79 -12.44 5.72 2.22
N ARG A 80 -13.74 5.50 2.02
CA ARG A 80 -14.57 4.66 2.90
C ARG A 80 -14.42 3.17 2.59
N ASN A 81 -13.80 2.82 1.46
CA ASN A 81 -13.47 1.47 1.07
C ASN A 81 -11.95 1.26 1.13
N LEU A 82 -11.51 0.31 1.97
CA LEU A 82 -10.09 -0.01 2.18
C LEU A 82 -9.37 -0.34 0.87
N PHE A 83 -9.97 -1.13 -0.01
CA PHE A 83 -9.33 -1.60 -1.24
C PHE A 83 -9.22 -0.49 -2.28
N VAL A 84 -10.25 0.36 -2.40
CA VAL A 84 -10.21 1.54 -3.27
C VAL A 84 -9.18 2.54 -2.77
N CYS A 85 -9.12 2.76 -1.45
CA CYS A 85 -8.12 3.62 -0.82
C CYS A 85 -6.70 3.14 -1.14
N LEU A 86 -6.43 1.85 -0.90
CA LEU A 86 -5.14 1.23 -1.13
C LEU A 86 -4.74 1.27 -2.62
N ASP A 87 -5.64 0.90 -3.52
CA ASP A 87 -5.40 0.95 -4.97
C ASP A 87 -5.11 2.37 -5.44
N SER A 88 -5.84 3.36 -4.93
CA SER A 88 -5.63 4.77 -5.26
C SER A 88 -4.27 5.29 -4.79
N ALA A 89 -3.85 4.94 -3.57
CA ALA A 89 -2.54 5.32 -3.05
C ALA A 89 -1.41 4.70 -3.87
N LEU A 90 -1.50 3.41 -4.19
CA LEU A 90 -0.49 2.72 -5.00
C LEU A 90 -0.45 3.25 -6.44
N LYS A 91 -1.59 3.53 -7.08
CA LYS A 91 -1.63 4.18 -8.41
C LYS A 91 -0.91 5.52 -8.41
N LYS A 92 -1.25 6.39 -7.45
CA LYS A 92 -0.60 7.70 -7.29
C LYS A 92 0.90 7.56 -7.09
N LEU A 93 1.33 6.58 -6.29
CA LEU A 93 2.74 6.30 -6.05
C LEU A 93 3.46 5.89 -7.33
N THR A 94 2.88 4.92 -8.07
CA THR A 94 3.47 4.44 -9.32
C THR A 94 3.51 5.48 -10.42
N ALA A 95 2.56 6.42 -10.43
CA ALA A 95 2.54 7.52 -11.40
C ALA A 95 3.63 8.58 -11.16
N GLN A 96 4.26 8.60 -9.98
CA GLN A 96 5.39 9.48 -9.66
C GLN A 96 6.74 8.88 -10.05
N LEU A 97 6.78 7.56 -10.30
CA LEU A 97 8.02 6.88 -10.66
C LEU A 97 8.37 7.19 -12.13
N PRO A 98 9.65 7.49 -12.43
CA PRO A 98 10.07 7.85 -13.79
C PRO A 98 10.08 6.66 -14.75
#